data_AF-A0A314USV1-F1
#
_entry.id   AF-A0A314USV1-F1
#
_cell.length_a   1.000
_cell.length_b   1.000
_cell.length_c   1.000
_cell.angle_alpha   90.00
_cell.angle_beta   90.00
_cell.angle_gamma   90.00
#
_symmetry.space_group_name_H-M   'P 1'
#
loop_
_entity.id
_entity.type
_entity.pdbx_description
1 polymer ?
#
loop_
_entity_poly.entity_id
_entity_poly.type
_entity_poly.pdbx_seq_one_letter_code
_entity_poly.pdbx_strand_id
1 'polypeptide(L)'
;MACNVFGNPIENSTLNGMPEYKCMSIERKDRAKVALQMKNVGDKDRKALTFVENLKNQHGDGISTLCLIYNATGDTLTYSISKDWCGHIGQFPYPTLIANGQWGAFLHVQKLGTPEGSVATVVYNGKSKYGGDRGWLLAWSNNRVAYENKVFTEIRTVEHYLDNVDWIPQIYDFVDKSGTYKSERWYGCLSTISTGSGTSPIVEAIFMLDDA
;
A
#
# COMPACT_ATOMS: atom_id res chain seq x y z
N MET A 1 -1.43 0.52 -19.98
CA MET A 1 -1.53 -0.59 -19.00
C MET A 1 -0.49 -0.31 -17.93
N ALA A 2 -0.87 -0.09 -16.67
CA ALA A 2 0.11 0.16 -15.61
C ALA A 2 0.88 -1.15 -15.38
N CYS A 3 2.19 -1.16 -15.60
CA CYS A 3 3.02 -2.38 -15.59
C CYS A 3 3.17 -3.02 -14.20
N ASN A 4 2.69 -2.36 -13.15
CA ASN A 4 2.86 -2.76 -11.75
C ASN A 4 1.55 -2.77 -10.93
N VAL A 5 0.42 -3.01 -11.61
CA VAL A 5 -0.90 -3.21 -11.01
C VAL A 5 -1.49 -4.54 -11.48
N PHE A 6 -2.03 -5.33 -10.55
CA PHE A 6 -2.40 -6.73 -10.77
C PHE A 6 -3.81 -7.05 -10.29
N GLY A 7 -4.51 -7.87 -11.07
CA GLY A 7 -5.90 -8.24 -10.84
C GLY A 7 -6.88 -7.37 -11.64
N ASN A 8 -8.10 -7.86 -11.82
CA ASN A 8 -9.18 -7.08 -12.43
C ASN A 8 -9.84 -6.22 -11.34
N PRO A 9 -10.23 -4.97 -11.65
CA PRO A 9 -11.05 -4.16 -10.75
C PRO A 9 -12.34 -4.87 -10.35
N ILE A 10 -12.74 -4.69 -9.09
CA ILE A 10 -14.03 -5.13 -8.55
C ILE A 10 -14.97 -3.95 -8.57
N GLU A 11 -15.87 -3.99 -9.55
CA GLU A 11 -16.83 -2.94 -9.88
C GLU A 11 -18.27 -3.41 -9.66
N ASN A 12 -19.24 -2.52 -9.85
CA ASN A 12 -20.66 -2.89 -9.81
C ASN A 12 -20.98 -4.02 -10.81
N SER A 13 -20.32 -4.05 -11.96
CA SER A 13 -20.48 -5.12 -12.96
C SER A 13 -20.05 -6.49 -12.42
N THR A 14 -18.98 -6.55 -11.63
CA THR A 14 -18.52 -7.76 -10.95
C THR A 14 -19.57 -8.25 -9.96
N LEU A 15 -20.12 -7.35 -9.15
CA LEU A 15 -21.13 -7.67 -8.14
C LEU A 15 -22.47 -8.06 -8.75
N ASN A 16 -22.90 -7.41 -9.85
CA ASN A 16 -24.13 -7.77 -10.57
C ASN A 16 -24.12 -9.23 -11.08
N GLY A 17 -22.94 -9.81 -11.29
CA GLY A 17 -22.78 -11.21 -11.66
C GLY A 17 -22.97 -12.19 -10.49
N MET A 18 -23.05 -11.70 -9.25
CA MET A 18 -23.17 -12.52 -8.04
C MET A 18 -24.64 -12.67 -7.61
N PRO A 19 -25.08 -13.88 -7.24
CA PRO A 19 -26.47 -14.10 -6.80
C PRO A 19 -26.91 -13.20 -5.65
N GLU A 20 -26.02 -12.93 -4.68
CA GLU A 20 -26.32 -12.12 -3.49
C GLU A 20 -26.57 -10.64 -3.77
N TYR A 21 -26.07 -10.09 -4.88
CA TYR A 21 -26.26 -8.68 -5.25
C TYR A 21 -27.27 -8.49 -6.39
N LYS A 22 -27.94 -9.58 -6.80
CA LYS A 22 -28.93 -9.52 -7.87
C LYS A 22 -30.10 -8.63 -7.46
N CYS A 23 -30.40 -7.63 -8.29
CA CYS A 23 -31.45 -6.63 -8.05
C CYS A 23 -31.24 -5.75 -6.81
N MET A 24 -30.03 -5.71 -6.23
CA MET A 24 -29.69 -4.80 -5.14
C MET A 24 -29.06 -3.51 -5.68
N SER A 25 -29.27 -2.41 -4.96
CA SER A 25 -28.51 -1.18 -5.19
C SER A 25 -27.10 -1.37 -4.63
N ILE A 26 -26.11 -1.58 -5.50
CA ILE A 26 -24.71 -1.78 -5.10
C ILE A 26 -24.10 -0.47 -4.64
N GLU A 27 -23.64 -0.45 -3.40
CA GLU A 27 -22.90 0.64 -2.80
C GLU A 27 -21.39 0.36 -2.76
N ARG A 28 -20.60 1.38 -2.46
CA ARG A 28 -19.14 1.23 -2.31
C ARG A 28 -18.74 0.20 -1.26
N LYS A 29 -19.46 0.15 -0.14
CA LYS A 29 -19.17 -0.81 0.94
C LYS A 29 -19.29 -2.27 0.46
N ASP A 30 -20.21 -2.52 -0.46
CA ASP A 30 -20.40 -3.84 -1.05
C ASP A 30 -19.20 -4.20 -1.94
N ARG A 31 -18.75 -3.25 -2.78
CA ARG A 31 -17.52 -3.42 -3.58
C ARG A 31 -16.28 -3.62 -2.71
N ALA A 32 -16.16 -2.88 -1.60
CA ALA A 32 -15.06 -2.98 -0.65
C ALA A 32 -15.02 -4.37 0.00
N LYS A 33 -16.16 -4.85 0.49
CA LYS A 33 -16.34 -6.18 1.07
C LYS A 33 -15.96 -7.30 0.10
N VAL A 34 -16.51 -7.25 -1.11
CA VAL A 34 -16.18 -8.24 -2.15
C VAL A 34 -14.70 -8.17 -2.53
N ALA A 35 -14.11 -6.98 -2.59
CA ALA A 35 -12.68 -6.85 -2.80
C ALA A 35 -11.86 -7.53 -1.70
N LEU A 36 -12.19 -7.33 -0.44
CA LEU A 36 -11.47 -7.99 0.65
C LEU A 36 -11.60 -9.53 0.56
N GLN A 37 -12.82 -10.04 0.31
CA GLN A 37 -13.06 -11.48 0.14
C GLN A 37 -12.29 -12.09 -1.05
N MET A 38 -12.13 -11.30 -2.12
CA MET A 38 -11.45 -11.75 -3.34
C MET A 38 -9.95 -11.42 -3.36
N LYS A 39 -9.31 -11.05 -2.23
CA LYS A 39 -7.91 -10.59 -2.18
C LYS A 39 -6.92 -11.49 -2.94
N ASN A 40 -7.08 -12.80 -2.81
CA ASN A 40 -6.16 -13.80 -3.38
C ASN A 40 -6.80 -14.60 -4.54
N VAL A 41 -7.95 -14.16 -5.06
CA VAL A 41 -8.63 -14.85 -6.18
C VAL A 41 -7.91 -14.54 -7.50
N GLY A 42 -7.65 -15.58 -8.30
CA GLY A 42 -7.10 -15.44 -9.65
C GLY A 42 -5.60 -15.14 -9.72
N ASP A 43 -4.84 -15.56 -8.71
CA ASP A 43 -3.37 -15.42 -8.60
C ASP A 43 -2.85 -13.98 -8.66
N LYS A 44 -3.69 -12.97 -8.44
CA LYS A 44 -3.30 -11.56 -8.56
C LYS A 44 -2.27 -11.14 -7.51
N ASP A 45 -2.37 -11.69 -6.31
CA ASP A 45 -1.40 -11.59 -5.22
C ASP A 45 -0.06 -12.23 -5.63
N ARG A 46 -0.09 -13.47 -6.14
CA ARG A 46 1.10 -14.17 -6.61
C ARG A 46 1.80 -13.43 -7.75
N LYS A 47 1.04 -12.88 -8.71
CA LYS A 47 1.60 -12.07 -9.81
C LYS A 47 2.27 -10.80 -9.32
N ALA A 48 1.65 -10.11 -8.36
CA ALA A 48 2.24 -8.92 -7.75
C ALA A 48 3.54 -9.26 -7.00
N LEU A 49 3.55 -10.37 -6.24
CA LEU A 49 4.74 -10.86 -5.54
C LEU A 49 5.85 -11.24 -6.52
N THR A 50 5.57 -12.09 -7.50
CA THR A 50 6.55 -12.50 -8.51
C THR A 50 7.13 -11.30 -9.27
N PHE A 51 6.33 -10.26 -9.51
CA PHE A 51 6.83 -9.02 -10.11
C PHE A 51 7.90 -8.36 -9.25
N VAL A 52 7.66 -8.11 -7.95
CA VAL A 52 8.67 -7.48 -7.08
C VAL A 52 9.86 -8.38 -6.78
N GLU A 53 9.67 -9.70 -6.73
CA GLU A 53 10.77 -10.67 -6.64
C GLU A 53 11.68 -10.61 -7.86
N ASN A 54 11.11 -10.48 -9.06
CA ASN A 54 11.89 -10.30 -10.29
C ASN A 54 12.67 -8.98 -10.29
N LEU A 55 12.06 -7.88 -9.81
CA LEU A 55 12.78 -6.61 -9.63
C LEU A 55 13.92 -6.75 -8.62
N LYS A 56 13.70 -7.49 -7.53
CA LYS A 56 14.76 -7.77 -6.55
C LYS A 56 15.90 -8.57 -7.18
N ASN A 57 15.60 -9.63 -7.92
CA ASN A 57 16.61 -10.43 -8.59
C ASN A 57 17.44 -9.60 -9.57
N GLN A 58 16.83 -8.64 -10.27
CA GLN A 58 17.53 -7.70 -11.14
C GLN A 58 18.38 -6.68 -10.37
N HIS A 59 17.93 -6.26 -9.17
CA HIS A 59 18.71 -5.35 -8.30
C HIS A 59 19.96 -6.01 -7.71
N GLY A 60 19.94 -7.34 -7.50
CA GLY A 60 21.06 -8.08 -6.91
C GLY A 60 21.10 -7.96 -5.40
N ASP A 61 22.28 -8.06 -4.78
CA ASP A 61 22.45 -8.25 -3.33
C ASP A 61 22.22 -7.01 -2.45
N GLY A 62 21.83 -5.88 -3.05
CA GLY A 62 21.53 -4.66 -2.30
C GLY A 62 20.31 -4.78 -1.38
N ILE A 63 20.30 -3.96 -0.32
CA ILE A 63 19.13 -3.80 0.55
C ILE A 63 17.97 -3.23 -0.28
N SER A 64 16.79 -3.81 -0.10
CA SER A 64 15.59 -3.40 -0.81
C SER A 64 14.34 -3.68 0.00
N THR A 65 13.20 -3.18 -0.42
CA THR A 65 11.91 -3.48 0.19
C THR A 65 10.93 -3.78 -0.93
N LEU A 66 10.35 -4.98 -0.89
CA LEU A 66 9.38 -5.46 -1.87
C LEU A 66 8.00 -5.03 -1.39
N CYS A 67 7.46 -3.94 -1.94
CA CYS A 67 6.23 -3.33 -1.47
C CYS A 67 5.02 -3.80 -2.27
N LEU A 68 3.99 -4.25 -1.55
CA LEU A 68 2.69 -4.68 -2.07
C LEU A 68 1.57 -3.87 -1.39
N ILE A 69 0.62 -3.36 -2.16
CA ILE A 69 -0.54 -2.61 -1.67
C ILE A 69 -1.81 -3.25 -2.24
N TYR A 70 -2.70 -3.73 -1.38
CA TYR A 70 -4.04 -4.14 -1.79
C TYR A 70 -5.08 -3.05 -1.51
N ASN A 71 -5.90 -2.75 -2.52
CA ASN A 71 -7.01 -1.83 -2.38
C ASN A 71 -8.33 -2.59 -2.19
N ALA A 72 -8.92 -2.49 -1.01
CA ALA A 72 -10.27 -2.94 -0.68
C ALA A 72 -11.14 -1.79 -0.14
N THR A 73 -10.93 -0.57 -0.64
CA THR A 73 -11.67 0.64 -0.18
C THR A 73 -13.00 0.85 -0.90
N GLY A 74 -13.29 0.05 -1.93
CA GLY A 74 -14.49 0.14 -2.76
C GLY A 74 -14.39 1.15 -3.91
N ASP A 75 -13.36 2.00 -3.94
CA ASP A 75 -13.05 2.94 -5.03
C ASP A 75 -11.56 2.88 -5.38
N THR A 76 -11.13 3.59 -6.43
CA THR A 76 -9.72 3.67 -6.84
C THR A 76 -8.89 4.52 -5.89
N LEU A 77 -7.72 4.00 -5.49
CA LEU A 77 -6.67 4.77 -4.84
C LEU A 77 -5.83 5.49 -5.89
N THR A 78 -5.51 6.76 -5.64
CA THR A 78 -4.67 7.57 -6.52
C THR A 78 -3.41 8.00 -5.78
N TYR A 79 -2.24 7.79 -6.37
CA TYR A 79 -0.98 8.29 -5.83
C TYR A 79 -1.07 9.80 -5.56
N SER A 80 -0.61 10.23 -4.39
CA SER A 80 -0.63 11.63 -3.95
C SER A 80 0.79 12.18 -3.81
N ILE A 81 1.54 11.67 -2.84
CA ILE A 81 2.88 12.16 -2.51
C ILE A 81 3.71 11.03 -1.89
N SER A 82 5.03 11.13 -1.99
CA SER A 82 5.97 10.22 -1.34
C SER A 82 7.19 10.97 -0.82
N LYS A 83 7.91 10.32 0.09
CA LYS A 83 9.20 10.79 0.58
C LYS A 83 10.15 9.63 0.77
N ASP A 84 11.31 9.74 0.16
CA ASP A 84 12.45 8.86 0.39
C ASP A 84 13.40 9.54 1.38
N TRP A 85 13.63 8.90 2.54
CA TRP A 85 14.60 9.35 3.53
C TRP A 85 15.96 8.67 3.33
N CYS A 86 15.94 7.37 3.04
CA CYS A 86 17.12 6.57 2.73
C CYS A 86 16.82 5.64 1.56
N GLY A 87 17.68 5.64 0.55
CA GLY A 87 17.41 4.90 -0.70
C GLY A 87 16.55 5.67 -1.68
N HIS A 88 15.95 4.96 -2.63
CA HIS A 88 15.06 5.54 -3.64
C HIS A 88 14.14 4.48 -4.25
N ILE A 89 13.07 4.95 -4.92
CA ILE A 89 12.23 4.10 -5.77
C ILE A 89 13.06 3.37 -6.84
N GLY A 90 12.80 2.08 -7.04
CA GLY A 90 13.46 1.24 -8.03
C GLY A 90 13.03 1.54 -9.46
N GLN A 91 13.17 0.55 -10.35
CA GLN A 91 12.94 0.71 -11.79
C GLN A 91 11.51 1.17 -12.15
N PHE A 92 10.51 0.75 -11.36
CA PHE A 92 9.10 1.08 -11.61
C PHE A 92 8.62 2.11 -10.58
N PRO A 93 7.86 3.14 -11.01
CA PRO A 93 7.35 4.17 -10.11
C PRO A 93 6.29 3.59 -9.16
N TYR A 94 5.91 4.36 -8.15
CA TYR A 94 4.69 4.05 -7.38
C TYR A 94 3.49 3.92 -8.33
N PRO A 95 2.66 2.87 -8.18
CA PRO A 95 1.43 2.73 -8.97
C PRO A 95 0.58 4.01 -8.89
N THR A 96 0.28 4.65 -10.02
CA THR A 96 -0.48 5.91 -9.99
C THR A 96 -1.94 5.69 -9.61
N LEU A 97 -2.53 4.58 -10.05
CA LEU A 97 -3.91 4.21 -9.80
C LEU A 97 -3.97 2.74 -9.41
N ILE A 98 -4.61 2.43 -8.28
CA ILE A 98 -4.88 1.05 -7.85
C ILE A 98 -6.39 0.95 -7.67
N ALA A 99 -7.09 0.29 -8.60
CA ALA A 99 -8.54 0.17 -8.49
C ALA A 99 -8.94 -0.78 -7.35
N ASN A 100 -10.17 -0.67 -6.88
CA ASN A 100 -10.72 -1.58 -5.89
C ASN A 100 -10.55 -3.04 -6.35
N GLY A 101 -10.04 -3.91 -5.49
CA GLY A 101 -9.77 -5.31 -5.80
C GLY A 101 -8.41 -5.59 -6.44
N GLN A 102 -7.56 -4.59 -6.67
CA GLN A 102 -6.25 -4.75 -7.29
C GLN A 102 -5.10 -4.68 -6.28
N TRP A 103 -3.99 -5.31 -6.66
CA TRP A 103 -2.69 -5.16 -6.02
C TRP A 103 -1.83 -4.16 -6.79
N GLY A 104 -1.26 -3.16 -6.13
CA GLY A 104 -0.13 -2.39 -6.61
C GLY A 104 1.18 -2.96 -6.08
N ALA A 105 2.24 -2.93 -6.89
CA ALA A 105 3.54 -3.46 -6.49
C ALA A 105 4.69 -2.54 -6.92
N PHE A 106 5.72 -2.41 -6.09
CA PHE A 106 6.94 -1.67 -6.44
C PHE A 106 8.12 -2.11 -5.57
N LEU A 107 9.33 -1.79 -6.01
CA LEU A 107 10.56 -2.06 -5.27
C LEU A 107 11.15 -0.73 -4.81
N HIS A 108 11.48 -0.60 -3.53
CA HIS A 108 12.29 0.51 -3.02
C HIS A 108 13.68 -0.02 -2.66
N VAL A 109 14.75 0.67 -3.02
CA VAL A 109 16.12 0.13 -2.94
C VAL A 109 17.05 1.08 -2.20
N GLN A 110 18.09 0.54 -1.58
CA GLN A 110 19.19 1.35 -1.07
C GLN A 110 19.89 2.10 -2.23
N LYS A 111 20.54 3.20 -1.89
CA LYS A 111 21.47 3.84 -2.82
C LYS A 111 22.77 3.04 -2.88
N LEU A 112 23.18 2.65 -4.08
CA LEU A 112 24.42 1.88 -4.28
C LEU A 112 25.64 2.62 -3.69
N GLY A 113 26.50 1.87 -3.01
CA GLY A 113 27.72 2.40 -2.39
C GLY A 113 27.50 3.18 -1.09
N THR A 114 26.27 3.24 -0.56
CA THR A 114 25.99 3.83 0.75
C THR A 114 25.69 2.73 1.79
N PRO A 115 26.00 2.94 3.08
CA PRO A 115 25.61 2.03 4.15
C PRO A 115 24.13 2.18 4.55
N GLU A 116 23.36 2.97 3.81
CA GLU A 116 21.96 3.28 4.10
C GLU A 116 21.03 2.09 3.77
N GLY A 117 19.83 2.13 4.35
CA GLY A 117 18.78 1.16 4.08
C GLY A 117 17.79 1.60 3.01
N SER A 118 16.58 1.06 3.12
CA SER A 118 15.40 1.44 2.35
C SER A 118 14.37 2.00 3.34
N VAL A 119 14.24 3.33 3.38
CA VAL A 119 13.35 4.04 4.32
C VAL A 119 12.58 5.11 3.56
N ALA A 120 11.27 4.93 3.46
CA ALA A 120 10.42 5.80 2.67
C ALA A 120 8.95 5.68 3.08
N THR A 121 8.14 6.60 2.56
CA THR A 121 6.70 6.63 2.71
C THR A 121 6.03 7.02 1.40
N VAL A 122 4.81 6.53 1.20
CA VAL A 122 3.93 6.95 0.11
C VAL A 122 2.50 7.10 0.63
N VAL A 123 1.81 8.10 0.12
CA VAL A 123 0.42 8.44 0.43
C VAL A 123 -0.43 8.26 -0.82
N TYR A 124 -1.56 7.59 -0.66
CA TYR A 124 -2.59 7.46 -1.68
C TYR A 124 -3.86 8.17 -1.24
N ASN A 125 -4.47 8.94 -2.14
CA ASN A 125 -5.80 9.50 -1.92
C ASN A 125 -6.86 8.45 -2.26
N GLY A 126 -7.83 8.31 -1.37
CA GLY A 126 -8.99 7.43 -1.53
C GLY A 126 -10.18 7.97 -0.75
N LYS A 127 -11.25 7.20 -0.70
CA LYS A 127 -12.47 7.60 0.00
C LYS A 127 -12.66 6.84 1.29
N SER A 128 -13.17 7.53 2.32
CA SER A 128 -13.64 6.89 3.54
C SER A 128 -14.99 6.22 3.35
N LYS A 129 -15.42 5.37 4.28
CA LYS A 129 -16.79 4.79 4.34
C LYS A 129 -17.91 5.83 4.24
N TYR A 130 -17.66 7.07 4.65
CA TYR A 130 -18.65 8.16 4.61
C TYR A 130 -18.56 9.02 3.32
N GLY A 131 -17.65 8.70 2.40
CA GLY A 131 -17.52 9.42 1.12
C GLY A 131 -16.53 10.59 1.14
N GLY A 132 -15.96 10.91 2.30
CA GLY A 132 -14.95 11.96 2.42
C GLY A 132 -13.58 11.52 1.87
N ASP A 133 -12.84 12.46 1.29
CA ASP A 133 -11.47 12.22 0.82
C ASP A 133 -10.52 12.02 1.99
N ARG A 134 -9.61 11.05 1.82
CA ARG A 134 -8.64 10.61 2.82
C ARG A 134 -7.31 10.28 2.16
N GLY A 135 -6.23 10.65 2.81
CA GLY A 135 -4.89 10.17 2.48
C GLY A 135 -4.56 8.93 3.30
N TRP A 136 -4.12 7.88 2.62
CA TRP A 136 -3.75 6.57 3.14
C TRP A 136 -2.24 6.42 3.03
N LEU A 137 -1.56 6.53 4.17
CA LEU A 137 -0.11 6.50 4.24
C LEU A 137 0.38 5.09 4.56
N LEU A 138 1.41 4.65 3.83
CA LEU A 138 2.29 3.56 4.27
C LEU A 138 3.72 4.07 4.36
N ALA A 139 4.43 3.64 5.40
CA ALA A 139 5.84 3.93 5.59
C ALA A 139 6.57 2.66 6.05
N TRP A 140 7.83 2.55 5.66
CA TRP A 140 8.69 1.44 6.05
C TRP A 140 10.10 1.93 6.38
N SER A 141 10.77 1.16 7.23
CA SER A 141 12.19 1.28 7.50
C SER A 141 12.80 -0.11 7.46
N ASN A 142 13.55 -0.40 6.40
CA ASN A 142 14.45 -1.53 6.32
C ASN A 142 15.88 -0.98 6.39
N ASN A 143 16.32 -0.71 7.62
CA ASN A 143 17.62 -0.11 7.88
C ASN A 143 18.57 -1.13 8.49
N ARG A 144 19.77 -1.23 7.89
CA ARG A 144 20.87 -2.08 8.37
C ARG A 144 21.32 -1.77 9.80
N VAL A 145 21.15 -0.52 10.25
CA VAL A 145 21.64 -0.02 11.55
C VAL A 145 20.67 -0.34 12.69
N ALA A 146 19.36 -0.39 12.41
CA ALA A 146 18.33 -0.57 13.44
C ALA A 146 18.09 -2.05 13.81
N TYR A 147 18.72 -2.99 13.08
CA TYR A 147 18.58 -4.46 13.21
C TYR A 147 17.15 -5.04 13.08
N GLU A 148 16.13 -4.18 13.00
CA GLU A 148 14.73 -4.57 12.88
C GLU A 148 14.05 -3.78 11.76
N ASN A 149 13.25 -4.49 10.96
CA ASN A 149 12.40 -3.88 9.95
C ASN A 149 11.15 -3.33 10.60
N LYS A 150 10.77 -2.11 10.24
CA LYS A 150 9.66 -1.39 10.87
C LYS A 150 8.69 -0.88 9.82
N VAL A 151 7.41 -0.81 10.18
CA VAL A 151 6.34 -0.31 9.31
C VAL A 151 5.37 0.56 10.08
N PHE A 152 4.86 1.58 9.40
CA PHE A 152 3.87 2.48 9.93
C PHE A 152 2.81 2.77 8.89
N THR A 153 1.59 2.99 9.35
CA THR A 153 0.48 3.45 8.52
C THR A 153 -0.36 4.41 9.30
N GLU A 154 -0.87 5.42 8.60
CA GLU A 154 -1.94 6.27 9.12
C GLU A 154 -2.88 6.75 8.00
N ILE A 155 -4.04 7.24 8.42
CA ILE A 155 -5.13 7.73 7.61
C ILE A 155 -5.49 9.10 8.16
N ARG A 156 -5.40 10.12 7.32
CA ARG A 156 -5.72 11.51 7.67
C ARG A 156 -6.53 12.16 6.55
N THR A 157 -6.88 13.42 6.75
CA THR A 157 -7.42 14.26 5.68
C THR A 157 -6.38 14.41 4.56
N VAL A 158 -6.81 14.73 3.34
CA VAL A 158 -5.85 14.92 2.22
C VAL A 158 -4.98 16.16 2.49
N GLU A 159 -5.60 17.19 3.05
CA GLU A 159 -4.99 18.46 3.48
C GLU A 159 -3.82 18.24 4.45
N HIS A 160 -3.90 17.23 5.33
CA HIS A 160 -2.82 16.90 6.26
C HIS A 160 -1.48 16.63 5.54
N TYR A 161 -1.53 16.03 4.34
CA TYR A 161 -0.34 15.66 3.59
C TYR A 161 0.08 16.71 2.54
N LEU A 162 -0.83 17.63 2.17
CA LEU A 162 -0.60 18.61 1.10
C LEU A 162 -0.30 20.02 1.62
N ASP A 163 -0.93 20.44 2.72
CA ASP A 163 -0.89 21.84 3.16
C ASP A 163 0.37 22.18 3.96
N ASN A 164 1.09 21.18 4.47
CA ASN A 164 2.30 21.36 5.26
C ASN A 164 3.24 20.14 5.12
N VAL A 165 4.54 20.34 5.30
CA VAL A 165 5.59 19.31 5.29
C VAL A 165 5.92 18.76 6.68
N ASP A 166 5.32 19.31 7.75
CA ASP A 166 5.59 18.90 9.14
C ASP A 166 5.25 17.43 9.45
N TRP A 167 4.39 16.80 8.66
CA TRP A 167 4.10 15.37 8.78
C TRP A 167 5.32 14.52 8.42
N ILE A 168 6.20 14.98 7.51
CA ILE A 168 7.35 14.22 7.03
C ILE A 168 8.31 13.81 8.17
N PRO A 169 8.85 14.74 8.98
CA PRO A 169 9.70 14.35 10.10
C PRO A 169 8.95 13.52 11.15
N GLN A 170 7.65 13.75 11.35
CA GLN A 170 6.84 12.98 12.29
C GLN A 170 6.68 11.52 11.86
N ILE A 171 6.40 11.26 10.58
CA ILE A 171 6.30 9.88 10.08
C ILE A 171 7.63 9.15 10.17
N TYR A 172 8.75 9.84 9.94
CA TYR A 172 10.07 9.24 10.14
C TYR A 172 10.27 8.78 11.60
N ASP A 173 9.94 9.64 12.56
CA ASP A 173 10.01 9.30 13.99
C ASP A 173 9.03 8.19 14.37
N PHE A 174 7.83 8.18 13.79
CA PHE A 174 6.82 7.17 14.08
C PHE A 174 7.19 5.81 13.50
N VAL A 175 7.75 5.75 12.29
CA VAL A 175 8.25 4.48 11.74
C VAL A 175 9.43 3.97 12.55
N ASP A 176 10.32 4.84 13.03
CA ASP A 176 11.44 4.40 13.87
C ASP A 176 10.99 3.88 15.25
N LYS A 177 9.87 4.36 15.78
CA LYS A 177 9.29 3.85 17.04
C LYS A 177 8.33 2.68 16.85
N SER A 178 8.08 2.27 15.61
CA SER A 178 7.13 1.20 15.27
C SER A 178 7.79 -0.18 15.28
N GLY A 179 7.00 -1.22 14.99
CA GLY A 179 7.46 -2.60 14.87
C GLY A 179 7.18 -3.18 13.49
N THR A 180 7.17 -4.51 13.39
CA THR A 180 6.96 -5.23 12.13
C THR A 180 5.50 -5.28 11.67
N TYR A 181 4.57 -4.76 12.46
CA TYR A 181 3.14 -4.68 12.13
C TYR A 181 2.53 -3.40 12.72
N LYS A 182 1.65 -2.76 11.94
CA LYS A 182 0.82 -1.65 12.41
C LYS A 182 -0.56 -1.75 11.80
N SER A 183 -1.56 -1.34 12.57
CA SER A 183 -2.90 -1.05 12.07
C SER A 183 -3.39 0.29 12.58
N GLU A 184 -4.28 0.90 11.81
CA GLU A 184 -4.98 2.12 12.19
C GLU A 184 -6.44 2.08 11.72
N ARG A 185 -7.34 2.50 12.61
CA ARG A 185 -8.74 2.79 12.28
C ARG A 185 -8.98 4.28 12.41
N TRP A 186 -9.51 4.90 11.37
CA TRP A 186 -9.87 6.31 11.43
C TRP A 186 -11.00 6.64 10.44
N TYR A 187 -12.04 7.33 10.91
CA TYR A 187 -13.13 7.84 10.07
C TYR A 187 -13.75 6.81 9.10
N GLY A 188 -14.04 5.59 9.57
CA GLY A 188 -14.65 4.55 8.74
C GLY A 188 -13.66 3.83 7.80
N CYS A 189 -12.36 4.00 8.04
CA CYS A 189 -11.27 3.39 7.28
C CYS A 189 -10.46 2.48 8.20
N LEU A 190 -9.89 1.41 7.64
CA LEU A 190 -8.94 0.52 8.29
C LEU A 190 -7.73 0.32 7.38
N SER A 191 -6.55 0.63 7.89
CA SER A 191 -5.28 0.32 7.24
C SER A 191 -4.50 -0.68 8.08
N THR A 192 -3.93 -1.68 7.42
CA THR A 192 -2.99 -2.64 8.03
C THR A 192 -1.74 -2.70 7.20
N ILE A 193 -0.57 -2.75 7.86
CA ILE A 193 0.72 -2.93 7.22
C ILE A 193 1.58 -3.89 8.03
N SER A 194 2.33 -4.74 7.34
CA SER A 194 3.32 -5.65 7.94
C SER A 194 4.60 -5.70 7.13
N THR A 195 5.69 -6.11 7.78
CA THR A 195 6.97 -6.41 7.13
C THR A 195 7.58 -7.70 7.66
N GLY A 196 8.33 -8.39 6.80
CA GLY A 196 9.21 -9.49 7.18
C GLY A 196 10.55 -9.02 7.76
N SER A 197 11.43 -9.99 8.03
CA SER A 197 12.82 -9.78 8.46
C SER A 197 13.81 -9.86 7.28
N GLY A 198 15.09 -9.56 7.55
CA GLY A 198 16.16 -9.62 6.56
C GLY A 198 16.34 -8.34 5.78
N THR A 199 17.29 -8.35 4.84
CA THR A 199 17.71 -7.16 4.07
C THR A 199 16.80 -6.84 2.89
N SER A 200 15.85 -7.72 2.57
CA SER A 200 14.93 -7.57 1.45
C SER A 200 13.54 -8.09 1.79
N PRO A 201 12.90 -7.55 2.85
CA PRO A 201 11.61 -8.01 3.30
C PRO A 201 10.51 -7.61 2.31
N ILE A 202 9.41 -8.35 2.38
CA ILE A 202 8.14 -7.94 1.80
C ILE A 202 7.46 -7.00 2.81
N VAL A 203 6.98 -5.86 2.31
CA VAL A 203 6.05 -4.97 3.00
C VAL A 203 4.69 -5.14 2.35
N GLU A 204 3.69 -5.60 3.09
CA GLU A 204 2.31 -5.74 2.63
C GLU A 204 1.42 -4.72 3.34
N ALA A 205 0.77 -3.85 2.56
CA ALA A 205 -0.25 -2.93 3.04
C ALA A 205 -1.63 -3.31 2.47
N ILE A 206 -2.66 -3.26 3.30
CA ILE A 206 -4.05 -3.49 2.90
C ILE A 206 -4.87 -2.30 3.38
N PHE A 207 -5.51 -1.60 2.44
CA PHE A 207 -6.41 -0.49 2.73
C PHE A 207 -7.85 -0.94 2.53
N MET A 208 -8.68 -0.80 3.56
CA MET A 208 -10.07 -1.31 3.56
C MET A 208 -10.99 -0.39 4.34
N LEU A 209 -12.31 -0.57 4.18
CA LEU A 209 -13.29 0.08 5.07
C LEU A 209 -13.38 -0.70 6.40
N ASP A 210 -13.73 -0.02 7.49
CA ASP A 210 -13.67 -0.62 8.84
C ASP A 210 -14.76 -1.65 9.15
N ASP A 211 -15.74 -1.76 8.26
CA ASP A 211 -16.89 -2.67 8.25
C ASP A 211 -16.99 -3.53 6.99
N ALA A 212 -15.93 -3.59 6.18
CA ALA A 212 -15.84 -4.45 4.99
C ALA A 212 -15.79 -5.94 5.33
#